data_AF-A0A0V8EQR9-F1
#
_entry.id   AF-A0A0V8EQR9-F1
#
_cell.length_a   1.000
_cell.length_b   1.000
_cell.length_c   1.000
_cell.angle_alpha   90.00
_cell.angle_beta   90.00
_cell.angle_gamma   90.00
#
_symmetry.space_group_name_H-M   'P 1'
#
loop_
_entity.id
_entity.type
_entity.pdbx_description
1 polymer ?
#
loop_
_entity_poly.entity_id
_entity_poly.type
_entity_poly.pdbx_seq_one_letter_code
_entity_poly.pdbx_strand_id
1 'polypeptide(L)'
;MNVLEALNHGVPVVAYKVKYGLNEQIEDGGNGYLVPYGAIQTAADSVIEIIRSKANWDKFSRSAYAKAKEYSEEAVWSQWLNEKIIVDSLFIK
;
A
#
# COMPACT_ATOMS: atom_id res chain seq x y z
N MET A 1 -3.48 -2.49 -10.56
CA MET A 1 -3.63 -2.36 -9.09
C MET A 1 -3.24 -0.94 -8.73
N ASN A 2 -4.20 -0.05 -8.46
CA ASN A 2 -3.93 1.38 -8.52
C ASN A 2 -3.14 1.90 -7.31
N VAL A 3 -3.35 1.33 -6.11
CA VAL A 3 -2.68 1.79 -4.88
C VAL A 3 -1.20 1.38 -4.86
N LEU A 4 -0.89 0.11 -5.10
CA LEU A 4 0.50 -0.34 -5.15
C LEU A 4 1.30 0.35 -6.26
N GLU A 5 0.68 0.61 -7.41
CA GLU A 5 1.31 1.40 -8.48
C GLU A 5 1.61 2.83 -8.04
N ALA A 6 0.65 3.51 -7.39
CA ALA A 6 0.87 4.83 -6.80
C ALA A 6 2.03 4.82 -5.80
N LEU A 7 2.05 3.85 -4.86
CA LEU A 7 3.11 3.71 -3.88
C LEU A 7 4.48 3.47 -4.53
N ASN A 8 4.52 2.68 -5.61
CA ASN A 8 5.74 2.39 -6.37
C ASN A 8 6.28 3.61 -7.14
N HIS A 9 5.45 4.63 -7.34
CA HIS A 9 5.85 5.94 -7.86
C HIS A 9 6.03 6.99 -6.74
N GLY A 10 6.06 6.55 -5.48
CA GLY A 10 6.24 7.43 -4.33
C GLY A 10 5.06 8.35 -4.08
N VAL A 11 3.86 8.00 -4.56
CA VAL A 11 2.64 8.79 -4.41
C VAL A 11 1.89 8.30 -3.16
N PRO A 12 1.76 9.14 -2.11
CA PRO A 12 0.98 8.79 -0.93
C PRO A 12 -0.50 8.64 -1.25
N VAL A 13 -1.21 7.74 -0.54
CA VAL A 13 -2.61 7.42 -0.83
C VAL A 13 -3.52 7.74 0.37
N VAL A 14 -4.58 8.51 0.14
CA VAL A 14 -5.68 8.66 1.09
C VAL A 14 -6.84 7.81 0.60
N ALA A 15 -7.32 6.90 1.44
CA ALA A 15 -8.41 6.00 1.09
C ALA A 15 -9.36 5.79 2.27
N TYR A 16 -10.58 5.34 1.98
CA TYR A 16 -11.49 4.92 3.03
C TYR A 16 -11.03 3.60 3.66
N LYS A 17 -11.20 3.48 4.97
CA LYS A 17 -10.96 2.27 5.76
C LYS A 17 -12.07 1.26 5.51
N VAL A 18 -11.98 0.55 4.39
CA VAL A 18 -12.90 -0.51 3.97
C VAL A 18 -12.16 -1.82 3.76
N LYS A 19 -12.89 -2.93 3.85
CA LYS A 19 -12.34 -4.25 3.51
C LYS A 19 -12.38 -4.43 1.98
N TYR A 20 -11.33 -4.93 1.32
CA TYR A 20 -10.03 -5.47 1.79
C TYR A 20 -8.85 -4.79 1.06
N GLY A 21 -7.61 -5.12 1.46
CA GLY A 21 -6.38 -4.77 0.73
C GLY A 21 -5.75 -3.44 1.13
N LEU A 22 -6.58 -2.43 1.44
CA LEU A 22 -6.09 -1.09 1.78
C LEU A 22 -5.40 -1.04 3.15
N ASN A 23 -5.86 -1.85 4.12
CA ASN A 23 -5.25 -1.90 5.45
C ASN A 23 -3.86 -2.55 5.42
N GLU A 24 -3.59 -3.37 4.41
CA GLU A 24 -2.30 -4.04 4.20
C GLU A 24 -1.33 -3.13 3.44
N GLN A 25 -1.85 -2.29 2.53
CA GLN A 25 -1.06 -1.43 1.65
C GLN A 25 -0.77 -0.04 2.23
N ILE A 26 -1.66 0.50 3.07
CA ILE A 26 -1.55 1.86 3.60
C ILE A 26 -1.22 1.83 5.09
N GLU A 27 -0.11 2.46 5.44
CA GLU A 27 0.31 2.75 6.81
C GLU A 27 -0.15 4.17 7.17
N ASP A 28 -1.14 4.25 8.07
CA ASP A 28 -1.76 5.51 8.49
C ASP A 28 -0.74 6.48 9.10
N GLY A 29 -0.62 7.68 8.53
CA GLY A 29 0.39 8.69 8.89
C GLY A 29 1.83 8.38 8.42
N GLY A 30 2.01 7.25 7.74
CA GLY A 30 3.27 6.79 7.14
C GLY A 30 3.32 7.10 5.65
N ASN A 31 2.67 6.26 4.84
CA ASN A 31 2.60 6.40 3.38
C ASN A 31 1.25 6.91 2.87
N GLY A 32 0.35 7.26 3.78
CA GLY A 32 -1.01 7.67 3.44
C GLY A 32 -1.91 7.77 4.66
N TYR A 33 -3.22 7.78 4.42
CA TYR A 33 -4.23 7.81 5.48
C TYR A 33 -5.41 6.88 5.16
N LEU A 34 -5.89 6.19 6.19
CA LEU A 34 -7.09 5.35 6.16
C LEU A 34 -8.20 6.02 6.96
N VAL A 35 -9.03 6.80 6.28
CA VAL A 35 -10.08 7.60 6.91
C VAL A 35 -11.40 6.81 7.02
N PRO A 36 -12.28 7.10 7.99
CA PRO A 36 -13.57 6.42 8.10
C PRO A 36 -14.41 6.53 6.81
N TYR A 37 -15.14 5.47 6.46
CA TYR A 37 -15.98 5.48 5.27
C TYR A 37 -17.00 6.62 5.30
N GLY A 38 -17.04 7.40 4.22
CA GLY A 38 -17.93 8.57 4.09
C GLY A 38 -17.46 9.83 4.82
N ALA A 39 -16.32 9.81 5.52
CA ALA A 39 -15.74 10.98 6.16
C ALA A 39 -15.00 11.87 5.14
N ILE A 40 -15.76 12.51 4.25
CA ILE A 40 -15.24 13.32 3.13
C ILE A 40 -14.33 14.44 3.63
N GLN A 41 -14.73 15.15 4.70
CA GLN A 41 -13.93 16.25 5.24
C GLN A 41 -12.58 15.74 5.76
N THR A 42 -12.57 14.64 6.51
CA THR A 42 -11.33 14.01 6.98
C THR A 42 -10.43 13.58 5.82
N ALA A 43 -11.00 13.06 4.73
CA ALA A 43 -10.24 12.73 3.52
C ALA A 43 -9.58 13.97 2.89
N ALA A 44 -10.34 15.06 2.76
CA ALA A 44 -9.83 16.32 2.21
C ALA A 44 -8.71 16.92 3.08
N ASP A 45 -8.91 16.96 4.39
CA ASP A 45 -7.93 17.47 5.34
C ASP A 45 -6.64 16.65 5.31
N SER A 46 -6.75 15.32 5.18
CA SER A 46 -5.61 14.40 5.05
C SER A 46 -4.81 14.67 3.77
N VAL A 47 -5.49 14.89 2.63
CA VAL A 47 -4.82 15.26 1.38
C VAL A 47 -4.11 16.60 1.54
N ILE A 48 -4.77 17.60 2.12
CA ILE A 48 -4.18 18.92 2.39
C ILE A 48 -2.93 18.77 3.26
N GLU A 49 -2.98 17.99 4.32
CA GLU A 49 -1.83 17.77 5.21
C GLU A 49 -0.61 17.24 4.44
N ILE A 50 -0.80 16.23 3.59
CA ILE A 50 0.27 15.62 2.79
C ILE A 50 0.89 16.66 1.85
N ILE A 51 0.07 17.45 1.15
CA ILE A 51 0.56 18.38 0.11
C ILE A 51 0.95 19.76 0.62
N ARG A 52 0.58 20.12 1.87
CA ARG A 52 0.77 21.46 2.45
C ARG A 52 2.24 21.88 2.55
N SER A 53 3.16 20.93 2.67
CA SER A 53 4.59 21.22 2.69
C SER A 53 5.41 20.18 1.95
N LYS A 54 6.54 20.61 1.40
CA LYS A 54 7.53 19.71 0.81
C LYS A 54 8.05 18.68 1.82
N ALA A 55 8.22 19.07 3.08
CA ALA A 55 8.68 18.17 4.12
C ALA A 55 7.70 17.01 4.37
N ASN A 56 6.40 17.30 4.39
CA ASN A 56 5.36 16.28 4.49
C ASN A 56 5.37 15.39 3.25
N TRP A 57 5.29 15.97 2.06
CA TRP A 57 5.35 15.21 0.81
C TRP A 57 6.54 14.25 0.78
N ASP A 58 7.74 14.75 1.07
CA ASP A 58 8.97 13.97 1.05
C ASP A 58 8.97 12.83 2.10
N LYS A 59 8.39 13.06 3.30
CA LYS A 59 8.20 12.02 4.32
C LYS A 59 7.31 10.91 3.79
N PHE A 60 6.10 11.27 3.36
CA PHE A 60 5.10 10.29 2.92
C PHE A 60 5.54 9.55 1.65
N SER A 61 6.18 10.25 0.71
CA SER A 61 6.69 9.68 -0.53
C SER A 61 7.79 8.63 -0.28
N ARG A 62 8.71 8.89 0.65
CA ARG A 62 9.72 7.89 1.06
C ARG A 62 9.09 6.64 1.68
N SER A 63 8.09 6.82 2.54
CA SER A 63 7.34 5.69 3.12
C SER A 63 6.54 4.93 2.06
N ALA A 64 6.01 5.61 1.04
CA ALA A 64 5.34 4.97 -0.08
C ALA A 64 6.28 4.03 -0.86
N TYR A 65 7.48 4.50 -1.21
CA TYR A 65 8.50 3.65 -1.81
C TYR A 65 8.93 2.49 -0.91
N ALA A 66 9.08 2.73 0.40
CA ALA A 66 9.45 1.68 1.35
C ALA A 66 8.40 0.57 1.37
N LYS A 67 7.12 0.93 1.43
CA LYS A 67 6.02 -0.04 1.44
C LYS A 67 5.91 -0.81 0.13
N ALA A 68 6.08 -0.14 -1.01
CA ALA A 68 6.00 -0.80 -2.32
C ALA A 68 7.02 -1.93 -2.48
N LYS A 69 8.19 -1.85 -1.83
CA LYS A 69 9.23 -2.90 -1.87
C LYS A 69 8.79 -4.23 -1.26
N GLU A 70 7.86 -4.22 -0.31
CA GLU A 70 7.29 -5.45 0.27
C GLU A 70 6.51 -6.27 -0.77
N TYR A 71 6.09 -5.63 -1.86
CA TYR A 71 5.35 -6.22 -2.97
C TYR A 71 6.18 -6.31 -4.26
N SER A 72 7.51 -6.19 -4.15
CA SER A 72 8.43 -6.40 -5.28
C SER A 72 8.34 -7.82 -5.82
N GLU A 73 8.75 -8.01 -7.08
CA GLU A 73 8.82 -9.34 -7.70
C GLU A 73 9.62 -10.31 -6.83
N GLU A 74 10.77 -9.88 -6.34
CA GLU A 74 11.65 -10.68 -5.49
C GLU A 74 11.00 -11.05 -4.15
N ALA A 75 10.33 -10.09 -3.50
CA ALA A 75 9.65 -10.32 -2.22
C ALA A 75 8.46 -11.27 -2.38
N VAL A 76 7.65 -11.08 -3.42
CA VAL A 76 6.51 -11.95 -3.72
C VAL A 76 7.02 -13.34 -4.09
N TRP A 77 7.98 -13.46 -5.00
CA TRP A 77 8.54 -14.74 -5.39
C TRP A 77 9.10 -15.53 -4.21
N SER A 78 9.80 -14.87 -3.29
CA SER A 78 10.31 -15.49 -2.08
C SER A 78 9.21 -16.05 -1.17
N GLN A 79 8.08 -15.35 -1.05
CA GLN A 79 6.91 -15.85 -0.31
C GLN A 79 6.31 -17.09 -0.99
N TRP A 80 6.15 -17.06 -2.32
CA TRP A 80 5.68 -18.23 -3.08
C TRP A 80 6.62 -19.43 -2.92
N LEU A 81 7.93 -19.22 -2.92
CA LEU A 81 8.92 -20.28 -2.69
C LEU A 81 8.76 -20.91 -1.29
N ASN A 82 8.50 -20.10 -0.26
CA ASN A 82 8.33 -20.57 1.12
C ASN A 82 7.03 -21.35 1.31
N GLU A 83 5.96 -20.94 0.63
CA GLU A 83 4.64 -21.60 0.66
C GLU A 83 4.56 -22.80 -0.31
N LYS A 84 5.67 -23.19 -0.95
CA LYS A 84 5.69 -24.34 -1.86
C LYS A 84 5.26 -25.60 -1.12
N ILE A 85 4.07 -26.10 -1.47
CA ILE A 85 3.67 -27.47 -1.20
C ILE A 85 4.28 -28.32 -2.32
N ILE A 86 5.12 -29.29 -1.96
CA ILE A 86 5.57 -30.32 -2.89
C ILE A 86 4.37 -31.24 -3.12
N VAL A 87 3.78 -31.15 -4.30
CA VAL A 87 2.77 -32.11 -4.77
C VAL A 87 3.42 -33.01 -5.81
N ASP A 88 3.34 -34.33 -5.59
CA ASP A 88 3.90 -35.35 -6.49
C ASP A 88 3.26 -35.32 -7.89
N SER A 89 2.10 -34.67 -8.05
CA SER A 89 1.49 -34.37 -9.34
C SER A 89 0.57 -33.15 -9.26
N LEU A 90 0.75 -32.19 -10.19
CA LEU A 90 -0.17 -31.06 -10.43
C LEU A 90 -1.37 -31.45 -11.31
N PHE A 91 -1.35 -32.65 -11.89
CA PHE A 91 -2.42 -33.15 -12.76
C PHE A 91 -2.81 -34.56 -12.29
N ILE A 92 -3.97 -34.65 -11.64
CA ILE A 92 -4.61 -35.92 -11.32
C ILE A 92 -4.88 -36.64 -12.65
N LYS A 93 -4.40 -37.88 -12.79
CA LYS A 93 -4.81 -38.79 -13.87
C LYS A 93 -6.22 -39.30 -13.62
#